data_AF-M7CD91-F1
#
_entry.id   AF-M7CD91-F1
#
_cell.length_a   1.000
_cell.length_b   1.000
_cell.length_c   1.000
_cell.angle_alpha   90.00
_cell.angle_beta   90.00
_cell.angle_gamma   90.00
#
_symmetry.space_group_name_H-M   'P 1'
#
loop_
_entity.id
_entity.type
_entity.pdbx_description
1 polymer ?
#
loop_
_entity_poly.entity_id
_entity_poly.type
_entity_poly.pdbx_seq_one_letter_code
_entity_poly.pdbx_strand_id
1 'polypeptide(L)'
;MNLGSGRTINLGIACCMGDACRTTTVTVPPADPKPNGRRCPACVAELSAKCNEEITDCTGAETRCIEIAGTETMGETVTSLTLKGCATEAVCANKAEVLGSFADISMGLTLKCKAPGTARGPAGLLIPALAGLLFMLLLS
;
A
#
# COMPACT_ATOMS: atom_id res chain seq x y z
N MET A 1 -5.99 3.61 -0.27
CA MET A 1 -4.63 3.10 -0.49
C MET A 1 -3.98 3.92 -1.58
N ASN A 2 -2.74 4.31 -1.36
CA ASN A 2 -1.94 5.14 -2.25
C ASN A 2 -0.86 4.28 -2.90
N LEU A 3 -0.88 4.17 -4.23
CA LEU A 3 0.01 3.33 -5.03
C LEU A 3 1.19 4.10 -5.63
N GLY A 4 1.42 5.33 -5.16
CA GLY A 4 2.46 6.21 -5.68
C GLY A 4 2.08 6.90 -7.00
N SER A 5 2.93 7.83 -7.44
CA SER A 5 2.78 8.55 -8.72
C SER A 5 1.38 9.14 -8.98
N GLY A 6 0.72 9.65 -7.92
CA GLY A 6 -0.62 10.23 -7.99
C GLY A 6 -1.78 9.23 -8.07
N ARG A 7 -1.51 7.92 -7.98
CA ARG A 7 -2.52 6.86 -8.07
C ARG A 7 -3.04 6.51 -6.69
N THR A 8 -4.35 6.65 -6.48
CA THR A 8 -5.02 6.32 -5.22
C THR A 8 -6.28 5.50 -5.49
N ILE A 9 -6.57 4.56 -4.60
CA ILE A 9 -7.77 3.71 -4.64
C ILE A 9 -8.44 3.80 -3.28
N ASN A 10 -9.70 4.23 -3.27
CA ASN A 10 -10.55 4.21 -2.07
C ASN A 10 -11.72 3.26 -2.31
N LEU A 11 -11.89 2.29 -1.41
CA LEU A 11 -12.91 1.26 -1.50
C LEU A 11 -13.74 1.26 -0.21
N GLY A 12 -15.06 1.30 -0.37
CA GLY A 12 -16.02 1.03 0.69
C GLY A 12 -16.82 -0.21 0.34
N ILE A 13 -17.04 -1.08 1.32
CA ILE A 13 -17.87 -2.29 1.17
C ILE A 13 -18.87 -2.29 2.32
N ALA A 14 -20.14 -2.53 2.00
CA ALA A 14 -21.18 -2.80 2.99
C ALA A 14 -21.80 -4.18 2.71
N CYS A 15 -21.97 -4.98 3.76
CA CYS A 15 -22.71 -6.24 3.69
C CYS A 15 -24.16 -6.00 4.07
N CYS A 16 -25.10 -6.51 3.27
CA CYS A 16 -26.54 -6.36 3.48
C CYS A 16 -27.26 -7.68 3.15
N MET A 17 -28.49 -7.86 3.62
CA MET A 17 -29.31 -9.04 3.34
C MET A 17 -30.77 -8.65 3.06
N GLY A 18 -31.37 -9.24 2.03
CA GLY A 18 -32.79 -9.02 1.68
C GLY A 18 -33.12 -7.55 1.40
N ASP A 19 -34.25 -7.08 1.91
CA ASP A 19 -34.72 -5.69 1.71
C ASP A 19 -33.76 -4.64 2.30
N ALA A 20 -32.88 -5.00 3.25
CA ALA A 20 -31.87 -4.08 3.75
C ALA A 20 -30.91 -3.62 2.64
N CYS A 21 -30.67 -4.44 1.61
CA CYS A 21 -29.85 -4.06 0.47
C CYS A 21 -30.48 -2.95 -0.39
N ARG A 22 -31.80 -2.76 -0.34
CA ARG A 22 -32.49 -1.73 -1.14
C ARG A 22 -32.21 -0.31 -0.66
N THR A 23 -31.90 -0.16 0.63
CA THR A 23 -31.65 1.15 1.28
C THR A 23 -30.20 1.32 1.72
N THR A 24 -29.38 0.29 1.56
CA THR A 24 -27.96 0.35 1.93
C THR A 24 -27.21 1.28 0.99
N THR A 25 -26.57 2.31 1.55
CA THR A 25 -25.68 3.22 0.81
C THR A 25 -24.25 3.05 1.29
N VAL A 26 -23.32 2.90 0.36
CA VAL A 26 -21.88 2.90 0.66
C VAL A 26 -21.34 4.31 0.47
N THR A 27 -20.84 4.92 1.54
CA THR A 27 -20.15 6.20 1.47
C THR A 27 -18.65 5.98 1.63
N VAL A 28 -17.89 6.46 0.65
CA VAL A 28 -16.42 6.46 0.72
C VAL A 28 -15.99 7.86 1.16
N PRO A 29 -15.34 8.01 2.33
CA PRO A 29 -14.87 9.32 2.77
C PRO A 29 -13.83 9.89 1.78
N PRO A 30 -13.76 11.21 1.64
CA PRO A 30 -12.76 11.85 0.78
C PRO A 30 -11.35 11.50 1.24
N ALA A 31 -10.41 11.43 0.28
CA ALA A 31 -9.00 11.21 0.60
C ALA A 31 -8.46 12.37 1.44
N ASP A 32 -7.69 12.05 2.48
CA ASP A 32 -6.87 13.03 3.19
C ASP A 32 -5.46 13.01 2.59
N PRO A 33 -5.09 14.00 1.76
CA PRO A 33 -3.80 14.00 1.06
C PRO A 33 -2.63 14.40 1.96
N LYS A 34 -2.87 14.73 3.23
CA LYS A 34 -1.82 15.21 4.13
C LYS A 34 -0.81 14.09 4.44
N PRO A 35 0.50 14.28 4.19
CA PRO A 35 1.51 13.30 4.57
C PRO A 35 1.51 13.03 6.07
N ASN A 36 1.57 11.76 6.46
CA ASN A 36 1.55 11.33 7.86
C ASN A 36 2.93 10.92 8.42
N GLY A 37 4.00 11.13 7.64
CA GLY A 37 5.38 10.83 8.02
C GLY A 37 5.80 9.37 7.85
N ARG A 38 4.93 8.51 7.31
CA ARG A 38 5.25 7.13 6.92
C ARG A 38 5.60 7.05 5.44
N ARG A 39 6.40 6.04 5.07
CA ARG A 39 6.82 5.80 3.69
C ARG A 39 6.75 4.33 3.32
N CYS A 40 6.37 4.07 2.08
CA CYS A 40 6.33 2.74 1.49
C CYS A 40 6.91 2.73 0.08
N PRO A 41 7.51 1.61 -0.37
CA PRO A 41 7.69 1.35 -1.79
C PRO A 41 6.32 1.27 -2.48
N ALA A 42 6.24 1.85 -3.66
CA ALA A 42 5.03 1.96 -4.43
C ALA A 42 5.31 1.72 -5.92
N CYS A 43 4.45 0.95 -6.57
CA CYS A 43 4.52 0.70 -8.01
C CYS A 43 3.23 0.03 -8.50
N VAL A 44 2.98 0.14 -9.79
CA VAL A 44 1.94 -0.59 -10.52
C VAL A 44 2.58 -1.26 -11.71
N ALA A 45 2.43 -2.56 -11.82
CA ALA A 45 2.91 -3.35 -12.94
C ALA A 45 1.82 -4.33 -13.40
N GLU A 46 1.56 -4.33 -14.69
CA GLU A 46 0.54 -5.15 -15.37
C GLU A 46 1.20 -5.93 -16.51
N LEU A 47 0.52 -6.97 -17.02
CA LEU A 47 0.96 -7.74 -18.19
C LEU A 47 2.40 -8.28 -18.05
N SER A 48 2.78 -8.71 -16.85
CA SER A 48 4.12 -9.23 -16.55
C SER A 48 5.26 -8.20 -16.70
N ALA A 49 4.92 -6.91 -16.69
CA ALA A 49 5.91 -5.85 -16.54
C ALA A 49 6.61 -5.92 -15.17
N LYS A 50 7.82 -5.39 -15.09
CA LYS A 50 8.56 -5.27 -13.83
C LYS A 50 7.98 -4.13 -12.97
N CYS A 51 7.72 -4.41 -11.70
CA CYS A 51 7.35 -3.38 -10.73
C CYS A 51 8.60 -2.56 -10.33
N ASN A 52 8.75 -1.39 -10.95
CA ASN A 52 9.83 -0.45 -10.62
C ASN A 52 9.38 0.40 -9.43
N GLU A 53 9.88 0.06 -8.24
CA GLU A 53 9.47 0.69 -6.98
C GLU A 53 9.98 2.12 -6.85
N GLU A 54 9.08 3.03 -6.50
CA GLU A 54 9.40 4.39 -6.05
C GLU A 54 8.95 4.56 -4.60
N ILE A 55 9.64 5.42 -3.82
CA ILE A 55 9.21 5.70 -2.46
C ILE A 55 8.08 6.73 -2.49
N THR A 56 6.95 6.40 -1.87
CA THR A 56 5.83 7.32 -1.69
C THR A 56 5.63 7.69 -0.22
N ASP A 57 5.26 8.94 0.04
CA ASP A 57 4.82 9.40 1.35
C ASP A 57 3.37 8.96 1.57
N CYS A 58 3.12 8.23 2.66
CA CYS A 58 1.78 7.82 3.03
C CYS A 58 1.00 9.01 3.60
N THR A 59 -0.31 8.96 3.44
CA THR A 59 -1.20 10.10 3.73
C THR A 59 -2.30 9.71 4.72
N GLY A 60 -2.83 10.69 5.45
CA GLY A 60 -3.95 10.51 6.38
C GLY A 60 -3.76 9.29 7.31
N ALA A 61 -4.70 8.35 7.26
CA ALA A 61 -4.74 7.15 8.10
C ALA A 61 -3.94 5.94 7.57
N GLU A 62 -3.12 6.11 6.53
CA GLU A 62 -2.36 5.01 5.93
C GLU A 62 -1.15 4.61 6.80
N THR A 63 -1.26 3.48 7.49
CA THR A 63 -0.29 3.00 8.49
C THR A 63 0.39 1.69 8.11
N ARG A 64 0.16 1.17 6.90
CA ARG A 64 0.73 -0.09 6.40
C ARG A 64 1.30 0.05 5.00
N CYS A 65 2.35 -0.71 4.70
CA CYS A 65 2.75 -0.97 3.32
C CYS A 65 2.10 -2.26 2.82
N ILE A 66 1.62 -2.23 1.59
CA ILE A 66 0.99 -3.38 0.96
C ILE A 66 1.74 -3.81 -0.31
N GLU A 67 1.62 -5.10 -0.61
CA GLU A 67 1.94 -5.69 -1.90
C GLU A 67 0.78 -6.59 -2.28
N ILE A 68 0.10 -6.26 -3.37
CA ILE A 68 -0.93 -7.09 -4.00
C ILE A 68 -0.30 -7.69 -5.24
N ALA A 69 -0.22 -9.00 -5.33
CA ALA A 69 0.31 -9.68 -6.50
C ALA A 69 -0.62 -10.82 -6.90
N GLY A 70 -0.77 -11.03 -8.20
CA GLY A 70 -1.65 -12.08 -8.69
C GLY A 70 -1.60 -12.27 -10.19
N THR A 71 -2.39 -13.24 -10.62
CA THR A 71 -2.56 -13.59 -12.03
C THR A 71 -4.03 -13.62 -12.38
N GLU A 72 -4.33 -13.14 -13.58
CA GLU A 72 -5.63 -13.28 -14.23
C GLU A 72 -5.45 -14.13 -15.47
N THR A 73 -6.23 -15.20 -15.57
CA THR A 73 -6.28 -16.09 -16.72
C THR A 73 -7.59 -15.86 -17.43
N MET A 74 -7.54 -15.59 -18.74
CA MET A 74 -8.69 -15.48 -19.62
C MET A 74 -8.49 -16.44 -20.79
N GLY A 75 -9.16 -17.60 -20.75
CA GLY A 75 -8.90 -18.71 -21.68
C GLY A 75 -7.45 -19.22 -21.53
N GLU A 76 -6.67 -19.18 -22.61
CA GLU A 76 -5.24 -19.56 -22.60
C GLU A 76 -4.30 -18.39 -22.25
N THR A 77 -4.80 -17.16 -22.16
CA THR A 77 -3.97 -15.99 -21.88
C THR A 77 -3.83 -15.78 -20.38
N VAL A 78 -2.60 -15.79 -19.88
CA VAL A 78 -2.28 -15.47 -18.48
C VAL A 78 -1.63 -14.09 -18.41
N THR A 79 -2.20 -13.21 -17.60
CA THR A 79 -1.64 -11.91 -17.27
C THR A 79 -1.33 -11.84 -15.78
N SER A 80 -0.43 -10.93 -15.40
CA SER A 80 -0.07 -10.72 -14.01
C SER A 80 -0.21 -9.26 -13.62
N LEU A 81 -0.52 -9.06 -12.34
CA LEU A 81 -0.69 -7.75 -11.71
C LEU A 81 0.19 -7.72 -10.46
N THR A 82 0.91 -6.62 -10.27
CA THR A 82 1.60 -6.30 -9.01
C THR A 82 1.36 -4.84 -8.66
N LEU A 83 0.85 -4.60 -7.46
CA LEU A 83 0.61 -3.29 -6.89
C LEU A 83 1.33 -3.19 -5.56
N LYS A 84 2.05 -2.09 -5.33
CA LYS A 84 2.63 -1.77 -4.02
C LYS A 84 2.25 -0.36 -3.60
N GLY A 85 2.17 -0.12 -2.31
CA GLY A 85 1.88 1.23 -1.81
C GLY A 85 1.54 1.28 -0.33
N CYS A 86 0.94 2.40 0.07
CA CYS A 86 0.43 2.65 1.41
C CYS A 86 -1.05 2.23 1.52
N ALA A 87 -1.44 1.67 2.66
CA ALA A 87 -2.82 1.34 2.97
C ALA A 87 -3.15 1.60 4.45
N THR A 88 -4.43 1.63 4.76
CA THR A 88 -4.93 1.69 6.14
C THR A 88 -4.85 0.32 6.80
N GLU A 89 -4.86 0.28 8.12
CA GLU A 89 -4.91 -0.97 8.89
C GLU A 89 -6.07 -1.88 8.46
N ALA A 90 -7.22 -1.29 8.13
CA ALA A 90 -8.42 -2.01 7.73
C ALA A 90 -8.20 -2.92 6.51
N VAL A 91 -7.36 -2.50 5.56
CA VAL A 91 -7.00 -3.31 4.38
C VAL A 91 -6.21 -4.55 4.80
N CYS A 92 -5.36 -4.42 5.82
CA CYS A 92 -4.49 -5.49 6.31
C CYS A 92 -5.09 -6.33 7.43
N ALA A 93 -6.28 -5.98 7.93
CA ALA A 93 -6.92 -6.66 9.04
C ALA A 93 -7.26 -8.14 8.74
N ASN A 94 -7.46 -8.45 7.45
CA ASN A 94 -7.71 -9.82 6.99
C ASN A 94 -6.62 -10.21 5.98
N LYS A 95 -6.02 -11.40 6.16
CA LYS A 95 -5.22 -12.00 5.08
C LYS A 95 -6.16 -12.31 3.93
N ALA A 96 -6.08 -11.52 2.87
CA ALA A 96 -6.92 -11.68 1.71
C ALA A 96 -6.14 -12.42 0.63
N GLU A 97 -6.43 -13.71 0.50
CA GLU A 97 -6.32 -14.38 -0.80
C GLU A 97 -7.70 -14.22 -1.46
N VAL A 98 -7.75 -13.40 -2.51
CA VAL A 98 -8.97 -13.22 -3.30
C VAL A 98 -8.86 -14.14 -4.49
N LEU A 99 -9.61 -15.23 -4.45
CA LEU A 99 -9.77 -16.15 -5.57
C LEU A 99 -11.18 -15.99 -6.12
N GLY A 100 -11.29 -15.66 -7.40
CA GLY A 100 -12.56 -15.52 -8.10
C GLY A 100 -12.49 -16.22 -9.45
N SER A 101 -13.53 -16.95 -9.81
CA SER A 101 -13.68 -17.50 -11.15
C SER A 101 -15.09 -17.24 -11.69
N PHE A 102 -15.17 -16.88 -12.96
CA PHE A 102 -16.42 -16.74 -13.68
C PHE A 102 -16.22 -17.15 -15.14
N ALA A 103 -16.95 -18.17 -15.58
CA ALA A 103 -16.73 -18.81 -16.89
C ALA A 103 -15.24 -19.15 -17.10
N ASP A 104 -14.65 -18.71 -18.21
CA ASP A 104 -13.24 -18.94 -18.57
C ASP A 104 -12.26 -17.91 -17.96
N ILE A 105 -12.73 -17.06 -17.05
CA ILE A 105 -11.92 -16.07 -16.34
C ILE A 105 -11.64 -16.60 -14.94
N SER A 106 -10.37 -16.66 -14.56
CA SER A 106 -9.94 -16.93 -13.18
C SER A 106 -8.94 -15.88 -12.72
N MET A 107 -9.12 -15.38 -11.50
CA MET A 107 -8.27 -14.37 -10.89
C MET A 107 -7.87 -14.83 -9.50
N GLY A 108 -6.57 -14.81 -9.23
CA GLY A 108 -6.00 -15.05 -7.91
C GLY A 108 -5.13 -13.89 -7.49
N LEU A 109 -5.48 -13.22 -6.40
CA LEU A 109 -4.73 -12.11 -5.81
C LEU A 109 -4.30 -12.45 -4.39
N THR A 110 -3.04 -12.18 -4.07
CA THR A 110 -2.47 -12.29 -2.73
C THR A 110 -2.16 -10.90 -2.20
N LEU A 111 -2.69 -10.56 -1.01
CA LEU A 111 -2.33 -9.36 -0.28
C LEU A 111 -1.27 -9.67 0.80
N LYS A 112 -0.15 -8.96 0.75
CA LYS A 112 0.87 -8.93 1.81
C LYS A 112 0.93 -7.56 2.46
N CYS A 113 1.13 -7.53 3.77
CA CYS A 113 1.23 -6.30 4.54
C CYS A 113 2.52 -6.25 5.37
N LYS A 114 3.13 -5.06 5.47
CA LYS A 114 4.31 -4.79 6.28
C LYS A 114 4.17 -3.46 7.03
N ALA A 115 4.91 -3.32 8.12
CA ALA A 115 5.06 -2.03 8.79
C ALA A 115 5.77 -1.00 7.86
N PRO A 116 5.32 0.26 7.82
CA PRO A 116 5.97 1.28 7.02
C PRO A 116 7.32 1.72 7.57
N GLY A 117 8.16 2.21 6.66
CA GLY A 117 9.35 2.96 7.06
C GLY A 117 8.95 4.27 7.74
N THR A 118 9.70 4.67 8.75
CA THR A 118 9.63 6.03 9.30
C THR A 118 10.41 6.98 8.40
N ALA A 119 9.86 8.14 8.05
CA ALA A 119 10.65 9.19 7.46
C ALA A 119 11.84 9.53 8.38
N ARG A 120 13.07 9.57 7.85
CA ARG A 120 14.25 9.94 8.62
C ARG A 120 14.15 11.43 8.96
N GLY A 121 13.74 11.74 10.19
CA GLY A 121 13.70 13.10 10.68
C GLY A 121 15.11 13.70 10.83
N PRO A 122 15.21 15.03 10.99
CA PRO A 122 16.49 15.75 11.13
C PRO A 122 17.35 15.26 12.30
N ALA A 123 16.78 14.58 13.30
CA ALA A 123 17.51 13.98 14.41
C ALA A 123 18.47 12.84 13.98
N GLY A 124 18.22 12.19 12.85
CA GLY A 124 19.09 11.12 12.32
C GLY A 124 20.43 11.60 11.76
N LEU A 125 20.64 12.93 11.69
CA LEU A 125 21.89 13.59 11.30
C LEU A 125 22.70 14.11 12.50
N LEU A 126 22.15 14.07 13.72
CA LEU A 126 22.84 14.56 14.93
C LEU A 126 23.88 13.56 15.47
N ILE A 127 23.68 12.26 15.21
CA ILE A 127 24.54 11.19 15.72
C ILE A 127 25.97 11.24 15.15
N PRO A 128 26.20 11.45 13.83
CA PRO A 128 27.56 11.61 13.32
C PRO A 128 28.22 12.93 13.75
N ALA A 129 27.46 14.00 13.98
CA ALA A 129 28.01 15.29 14.38
C ALA A 129 28.57 15.26 15.82
N LEU A 130 27.89 14.57 16.73
CA LEU A 130 28.35 14.39 18.12
C LEU A 130 29.61 13.54 18.22
N ALA A 131 29.76 12.51 17.37
CA ALA A 131 30.95 11.67 17.33
C ALA A 131 32.19 12.44 16.84
N GLY A 132 32.03 13.31 15.83
CA GLY A 132 33.11 14.17 15.34
C GLY A 132 33.57 15.21 16.37
N LEU A 133 32.63 15.79 17.13
CA LEU A 133 32.96 16.75 18.19
C LEU A 133 33.71 16.10 19.36
N LEU A 134 33.35 14.87 19.73
CA LEU A 134 34.01 14.12 20.81
C LEU A 134 35.46 13.73 20.44
N PHE A 135 35.70 13.37 19.17
CA PHE A 135 37.04 13.04 18.68
C PHE A 135 37.98 14.26 18.72
N MET A 136 37.50 15.45 18.39
CA MET A 136 38.29 16.69 18.46
C MET A 136 38.66 17.06 19.92
N LEU A 137 37.77 16.78 20.87
CA LEU A 137 37.97 17.03 22.31
C LEU A 137 38.94 16.04 22.97
N LEU A 138 39.12 14.84 22.42
CA LEU A 138 40.05 13.82 22.94
C LEU A 138 41.48 13.94 22.37
N LEU A 139 41.66 14.73 21.31
CA LEU A 139 42.97 15.00 20.68
C LEU A 139 43.59 16.35 21.07
N SER A 140 42.92 17.12 21.95
CA SER A 140 43.44 18.38 22.53
C SER A 140 43.83 18.16 23.99
#